data_AF-A0A0Q7I8K7-F1
#
_entry.id   AF-A0A0Q7I8K7-F1
#
_cell.length_a   1.000
_cell.length_b   1.000
_cell.length_c   1.000
_cell.angle_alpha   90.00
_cell.angle_beta   90.00
_cell.angle_gamma   90.00
#
_symmetry.space_group_name_H-M   'P 1'
#
loop_
_entity.id
_entity.type
_entity.pdbx_description
1 polymer ?
#
loop_
_entity_poly.entity_id
_entity_poly.type
_entity_poly.pdbx_seq_one_letter_code
_entity_poly.pdbx_strand_id
1 'polypeptide(L)'
;MTKQQDFKIRLATVLSDLQQSGTDDGEAMFLLGSLAAGLADDLKSSDWLTAKRTMMPKTRDDVLRAFQDQGNLHHREGRAKQAYAIQALAMSLISVTLRDDPEIAAGEPLLDQIIAAAEANFRRAVPRAN
;
A
#
# COMPACT_ATOMS: atom_id res chain seq x y z
N MET A 1 8.98 1.78 -23.47
CA MET A 1 8.48 2.26 -22.17
C MET A 1 9.58 2.05 -21.14
N THR A 2 9.88 3.04 -20.31
CA THR A 2 10.87 2.89 -19.23
C THR A 2 10.20 2.36 -17.97
N LYS A 3 10.94 1.67 -17.08
CA LYS A 3 10.38 1.16 -15.80
C LYS A 3 9.70 2.26 -14.98
N GLN A 4 10.24 3.48 -15.02
CA GLN A 4 9.67 4.64 -14.35
C GLN A 4 8.35 5.07 -14.99
N GLN A 5 8.27 5.11 -16.33
CA GLN A 5 7.01 5.40 -17.03
C GLN A 5 5.93 4.34 -16.73
N ASP A 6 6.31 3.06 -16.70
CA ASP A 6 5.41 1.96 -16.31
C ASP A 6 4.89 2.15 -14.89
N PHE A 7 5.76 2.54 -13.95
CA PHE A 7 5.38 2.79 -12.57
C PHE A 7 4.38 3.95 -12.47
N LYS A 8 4.62 5.06 -13.18
CA LYS A 8 3.71 6.21 -13.18
C LYS A 8 2.32 5.87 -13.68
N ILE A 9 2.24 5.13 -14.78
CA ILE A 9 0.96 4.65 -15.32
C ILE A 9 0.23 3.81 -14.27
N ARG A 10 0.94 2.83 -13.66
CA ARG A 10 0.35 1.98 -12.62
C ARG A 10 -0.07 2.79 -11.38
N LEU A 11 0.68 3.83 -11.02
CA LEU A 11 0.39 4.66 -9.84
C LEU A 11 -0.88 5.46 -10.09
N ALA A 12 -1.00 6.07 -11.26
CA ALA A 12 -2.20 6.77 -11.69
C ALA A 12 -3.41 5.85 -11.74
N THR A 13 -3.27 4.62 -12.26
CA THR A 13 -4.34 3.61 -12.26
C THR A 13 -4.78 3.26 -10.85
N VAL A 14 -3.84 2.92 -9.94
CA VAL A 14 -4.19 2.60 -8.54
C VAL A 14 -4.87 3.79 -7.85
N LEU A 15 -4.38 5.01 -8.05
CA LEU A 15 -5.01 6.20 -7.48
C LEU A 15 -6.45 6.41 -8.00
N SER A 16 -6.66 6.27 -9.30
CA SER A 16 -7.98 6.39 -9.91
C SER A 16 -8.93 5.32 -9.40
N ASP A 17 -8.48 4.06 -9.39
CA ASP A 17 -9.24 2.92 -8.93
C ASP A 17 -9.60 3.08 -7.44
N LEU A 18 -8.67 3.51 -6.59
CA LEU A 18 -8.94 3.76 -5.17
C LEU A 18 -9.89 4.93 -4.93
N GLN A 19 -9.83 5.99 -5.74
CA GLN A 19 -10.77 7.12 -5.64
C GLN A 19 -12.19 6.74 -6.04
N GLN A 20 -12.34 5.92 -7.08
CA GLN A 20 -13.64 5.45 -7.56
C GLN A 20 -14.20 4.34 -6.66
N SER A 21 -13.36 3.37 -6.31
CA SER A 21 -13.75 2.15 -5.61
C SER A 21 -13.69 2.28 -4.09
N GLY A 22 -13.03 3.29 -3.54
CA GLY A 22 -12.95 3.48 -2.08
C GLY A 22 -14.31 3.70 -1.43
N THR A 23 -15.28 4.24 -2.19
CA THR A 23 -16.68 4.39 -1.79
C THR A 23 -17.53 3.14 -2.04
N ASP A 24 -17.21 2.37 -3.09
CA ASP A 24 -18.09 1.28 -3.59
C ASP A 24 -17.60 -0.13 -3.20
N ASP A 25 -16.31 -0.29 -2.88
CA ASP A 25 -15.68 -1.56 -2.50
C ASP A 25 -15.07 -1.47 -1.08
N GLY A 26 -15.97 -1.43 -0.10
CA GLY A 26 -15.61 -1.43 1.32
C GLY A 26 -14.79 -2.64 1.75
N GLU A 27 -14.92 -3.79 1.07
CA GLU A 27 -14.11 -4.99 1.35
C GLU A 27 -12.65 -4.78 0.94
N ALA A 28 -12.39 -4.22 -0.26
CA ALA A 28 -11.04 -3.90 -0.69
C ALA A 28 -10.38 -2.88 0.24
N MET A 29 -11.12 -1.85 0.66
CA MET A 29 -10.62 -0.87 1.63
C MET A 29 -10.35 -1.50 3.01
N PHE A 30 -11.21 -2.40 3.46
CA PHE A 30 -11.02 -3.11 4.73
C PHE A 30 -9.78 -4.02 4.69
N LEU A 31 -9.56 -4.75 3.58
CA LEU A 31 -8.36 -5.57 3.37
C LEU A 31 -7.09 -4.72 3.31
N LEU A 32 -7.12 -3.59 2.62
CA LEU A 32 -6.02 -2.64 2.58
C LEU A 32 -5.68 -2.13 3.98
N GLY A 33 -6.70 -1.70 4.74
CA GLY A 33 -6.53 -1.24 6.11
C GLY A 33 -6.01 -2.32 7.06
N SER A 34 -6.52 -3.55 6.93
CA SER A 34 -6.07 -4.71 7.71
C SER A 34 -4.60 -5.03 7.46
N LEU A 35 -4.18 -5.06 6.20
CA LEU A 35 -2.80 -5.36 5.83
C LEU A 35 -1.85 -4.24 6.26
N ALA A 36 -2.24 -2.97 6.06
CA ALA A 36 -1.47 -1.82 6.53
C ALA A 36 -1.29 -1.85 8.07
N ALA A 37 -2.38 -2.16 8.79
CA ALA A 37 -2.35 -2.26 10.25
C ALA A 37 -1.44 -3.40 10.73
N GLY A 38 -1.58 -4.59 10.15
CA GLY A 38 -0.76 -5.75 10.50
C GLY A 38 0.73 -5.51 10.24
N LEU A 39 1.08 -4.92 9.09
CA LEU A 39 2.48 -4.58 8.78
C LEU A 39 3.06 -3.55 9.75
N ALA A 40 2.29 -2.52 10.10
CA ALA A 40 2.72 -1.54 11.09
C ALA A 40 2.98 -2.21 12.45
N ASP A 41 2.11 -3.15 12.85
CA ASP A 41 2.23 -3.88 14.11
C ASP A 41 3.48 -4.79 14.10
N ASP A 42 3.72 -5.54 13.02
CA ASP A 42 4.91 -6.38 12.84
C ASP A 42 6.21 -5.55 12.86
N LEU A 43 6.16 -4.34 12.29
CA LEU A 43 7.25 -3.37 12.27
C LEU A 43 7.33 -2.53 13.56
N LYS A 44 6.51 -2.83 14.57
CA LYS A 44 6.45 -2.13 15.87
C LYS A 44 6.27 -0.62 15.74
N SER A 45 5.47 -0.21 14.76
CA SER A 45 5.17 1.18 14.45
C SER A 45 3.72 1.51 14.80
N SER A 46 3.43 2.79 15.06
CA SER A 46 2.06 3.23 15.39
C SER A 46 1.08 2.99 14.25
N ASP A 47 1.55 3.19 13.03
CA ASP A 47 0.80 3.16 11.78
C ASP A 47 1.75 2.88 10.59
N TRP A 48 1.17 2.59 9.42
CA TRP A 48 1.92 2.26 8.22
C TRP A 48 2.83 3.40 7.75
N LEU A 49 2.37 4.67 7.82
CA LEU A 49 3.16 5.80 7.34
C LEU A 49 4.40 6.04 8.22
N THR A 50 4.27 5.85 9.52
CA THR A 50 5.38 5.89 10.47
C THR A 50 6.36 4.76 10.20
N ALA A 51 5.85 3.54 9.96
CA ALA A 51 6.68 2.40 9.58
C ALA A 51 7.47 2.69 8.30
N LYS A 52 6.78 3.10 7.23
CA LYS A 52 7.35 3.48 5.93
C LYS A 52 8.44 4.54 6.04
N ARG A 53 8.23 5.60 6.83
CA ARG A 53 9.18 6.71 6.98
C ARG A 53 10.45 6.34 7.74
N THR A 54 10.34 5.41 8.69
CA THR A 54 11.45 5.01 9.57
C THR A 54 12.16 3.73 9.12
N MET A 55 11.60 3.07 8.10
CA MET A 55 12.11 1.80 7.56
C MET A 55 13.52 1.93 6.97
N MET A 56 14.43 1.07 7.41
CA MET A 56 15.76 0.96 6.82
C MET A 56 15.69 0.39 5.39
N PRO A 57 16.63 0.75 4.48
CA PRO A 57 16.64 0.25 3.11
C PRO A 57 16.59 -1.28 3.00
N LYS A 58 17.34 -2.01 3.83
CA LYS A 58 17.32 -3.48 3.85
C LYS A 58 15.95 -4.04 4.20
N THR A 59 15.30 -3.50 5.23
CA THR A 59 13.95 -3.90 5.65
C THR A 59 12.94 -3.61 4.54
N ARG A 60 13.07 -2.46 3.87
CA ARG A 60 12.24 -2.13 2.71
C ARG A 60 12.36 -3.16 1.60
N ASP A 61 13.57 -3.55 1.24
CA ASP A 61 13.79 -4.52 0.17
C ASP A 61 13.23 -5.90 0.53
N ASP A 62 13.34 -6.30 1.80
CA ASP A 62 12.75 -7.56 2.30
C ASP A 62 11.21 -7.50 2.31
N VAL A 63 10.60 -6.39 2.70
CA VAL A 63 9.14 -6.16 2.60
C VAL A 63 8.67 -6.18 1.15
N LEU A 64 9.39 -5.52 0.23
CA LEU A 64 9.06 -5.53 -1.20
C LEU A 64 9.12 -6.94 -1.80
N ARG A 65 10.09 -7.75 -1.39
CA ARG A 65 10.17 -9.16 -1.80
C ARG A 65 8.96 -9.95 -1.29
N ALA A 66 8.61 -9.79 -0.02
CA ALA A 66 7.43 -10.44 0.56
C ALA A 66 6.14 -10.02 -0.16
N PHE A 67 5.98 -8.73 -0.49
CA PHE A 67 4.85 -8.25 -1.29
C PHE A 67 4.81 -8.87 -2.68
N GLN A 68 5.95 -8.99 -3.35
CA GLN A 68 6.00 -9.66 -4.64
C GLN A 68 5.53 -11.12 -4.54
N ASP A 69 6.01 -11.87 -3.56
CA ASP A 69 5.67 -13.28 -3.38
C ASP A 69 4.18 -13.46 -3.04
N GLN A 70 3.68 -12.70 -2.06
CA GLN A 70 2.29 -12.79 -1.63
C GLN A 70 1.32 -12.24 -2.68
N GLY A 71 1.65 -11.12 -3.33
CA GLY A 71 0.83 -10.55 -4.41
C GLY A 71 0.68 -11.52 -5.58
N ASN A 72 1.77 -12.17 -5.98
CA ASN A 72 1.74 -13.20 -7.03
C ASN A 72 0.93 -14.44 -6.61
N LEU A 73 1.02 -14.85 -5.34
CA LEU A 73 0.21 -15.94 -4.81
C LEU A 73 -1.28 -15.62 -4.88
N HIS A 74 -1.68 -14.47 -4.33
CA HIS A 74 -3.07 -14.02 -4.36
C HIS A 74 -3.61 -13.89 -5.78
N HIS A 75 -2.81 -13.33 -6.70
CA HIS A 75 -3.20 -13.22 -8.10
C HIS A 75 -3.45 -14.59 -8.75
N ARG A 76 -2.53 -15.56 -8.55
CA ARG A 76 -2.68 -16.92 -9.10
C ARG A 76 -3.89 -17.66 -8.54
N GLU A 77 -4.28 -17.37 -7.31
CA GLU A 77 -5.44 -17.99 -6.65
C GLU A 77 -6.75 -17.22 -6.88
N GLY A 78 -6.77 -16.22 -7.76
CA GLY A 78 -7.97 -15.42 -8.05
C GLY A 78 -8.39 -14.47 -6.92
N ARG A 79 -7.53 -14.27 -5.92
CA ARG A 79 -7.74 -13.38 -4.76
C ARG A 79 -7.38 -11.94 -5.12
N ALA A 80 -8.11 -11.36 -6.07
CA ALA A 80 -7.77 -10.09 -6.70
C ALA A 80 -7.70 -8.91 -5.72
N LYS A 81 -8.62 -8.82 -4.76
CA LYS A 81 -8.65 -7.72 -3.76
C LYS A 81 -7.42 -7.74 -2.85
N GLN A 82 -6.98 -8.94 -2.43
CA GLN A 82 -5.78 -9.11 -1.62
C GLN A 82 -4.52 -8.75 -2.41
N ALA A 83 -4.42 -9.22 -3.66
CA ALA A 83 -3.32 -8.85 -4.55
C ALA A 83 -3.27 -7.32 -4.77
N TYR A 84 -4.43 -6.68 -4.92
CA TYR A 84 -4.55 -5.24 -5.10
C TYR A 84 -4.13 -4.45 -3.85
N ALA A 85 -4.54 -4.89 -2.64
CA ALA A 85 -4.11 -4.27 -1.39
C ALA A 85 -2.57 -4.32 -1.22
N ILE A 86 -1.96 -5.46 -1.56
CA ILE A 86 -0.50 -5.61 -1.55
C ILE A 86 0.15 -4.69 -2.59
N GLN A 87 -0.42 -4.59 -3.80
CA GLN A 87 0.08 -3.69 -4.83
C GLN A 87 0.06 -2.24 -4.35
N ALA A 88 -1.04 -1.76 -3.75
CA ALA A 88 -1.11 -0.39 -3.23
C ALA A 88 -0.02 -0.08 -2.19
N LEU A 89 0.22 -1.00 -1.24
CA LEU A 89 1.28 -0.85 -0.24
C LEU A 89 2.69 -0.90 -0.85
N ALA A 90 2.91 -1.82 -1.80
CA ALA A 90 4.17 -1.90 -2.54
C ALA A 90 4.46 -0.61 -3.31
N MET A 91 3.45 -0.03 -3.96
CA MET A 91 3.60 1.23 -4.69
C MET A 91 3.89 2.39 -3.74
N SER A 92 3.19 2.49 -2.60
CA SER A 92 3.49 3.47 -1.55
C SER A 92 4.96 3.38 -1.12
N LEU A 93 5.49 2.16 -0.97
CA LEU A 93 6.87 1.92 -0.53
C LEU A 93 7.93 2.21 -1.61
N ILE A 94 7.66 1.83 -2.87
CA ILE A 94 8.55 2.10 -4.01
C ILE A 94 8.67 3.60 -4.28
N SER A 95 7.57 4.35 -4.16
CA SER A 95 7.55 5.80 -4.44
C SER A 95 8.60 6.58 -3.65
N VAL A 96 8.96 6.13 -2.44
CA VAL A 96 10.03 6.74 -1.61
C VAL A 96 11.36 6.82 -2.36
N THR A 97 11.64 5.84 -3.23
CA THR A 97 12.90 5.75 -3.99
C THR A 97 12.87 6.49 -5.32
N LEU A 98 11.71 6.99 -5.73
CA LEU A 98 11.48 7.59 -7.05
C LEU A 98 11.00 9.05 -6.97
N ARG A 99 11.17 9.70 -5.82
CA ARG A 99 10.71 11.09 -5.57
C ARG A 99 11.41 12.15 -6.40
N ASP A 100 12.51 11.81 -7.07
CA ASP A 100 13.13 12.70 -8.05
C ASP A 100 12.23 12.93 -9.28
N ASP A 101 11.23 12.07 -9.51
CA ASP A 101 10.17 12.30 -10.49
C ASP A 101 9.03 13.15 -9.88
N PRO A 102 8.72 14.32 -10.46
CA PRO A 102 7.69 15.21 -9.93
C PRO A 102 6.28 14.61 -9.87
N GLU A 103 5.90 13.75 -10.82
CA GLU A 103 4.58 13.13 -10.85
C GLU A 103 4.45 12.07 -9.76
N ILE A 104 5.52 11.31 -9.52
CA ILE A 104 5.56 10.33 -8.42
C ILE A 104 5.54 11.04 -7.07
N ALA A 105 6.31 12.12 -6.91
CA ALA A 105 6.33 12.93 -5.69
C ALA A 105 4.96 13.56 -5.38
N ALA A 106 4.18 13.91 -6.40
CA ALA A 106 2.81 14.41 -6.24
C ALA A 106 1.78 13.30 -5.96
N GLY A 107 1.95 12.12 -6.57
CA GLY A 107 1.02 10.99 -6.42
C GLY A 107 1.18 10.22 -5.10
N GLU A 108 2.39 10.11 -4.58
CA GLU A 108 2.67 9.37 -3.35
C GLU A 108 1.85 9.85 -2.15
N PRO A 109 1.77 11.15 -1.81
CA PRO A 109 0.96 11.61 -0.69
C PRO A 109 -0.54 11.29 -0.83
N LEU A 110 -1.05 11.20 -2.05
CA LEU A 110 -2.46 10.84 -2.30
C LEU A 110 -2.70 9.37 -1.96
N LEU A 111 -1.79 8.49 -2.40
CA LEU A 111 -1.85 7.06 -2.09
C LEU A 111 -1.71 6.83 -0.57
N ASP A 112 -0.78 7.53 0.06
CA ASP A 112 -0.54 7.45 1.50
C ASP A 112 -1.76 7.88 2.33
N GLN A 113 -2.48 8.92 1.88
CA GLN A 113 -3.72 9.37 2.54
C GLN A 113 -4.82 8.31 2.49
N ILE A 114 -4.98 7.64 1.35
CA ILE A 114 -5.99 6.58 1.20
C ILE A 114 -5.64 5.39 2.10
N ILE A 115 -4.38 4.96 2.11
CA ILE A 115 -3.92 3.87 2.97
C ILE A 115 -4.12 4.22 4.45
N ALA A 116 -3.77 5.43 4.86
CA ALA A 116 -3.96 5.87 6.24
C ALA A 116 -5.43 5.92 6.66
N ALA A 117 -6.33 6.36 5.77
CA ALA A 117 -7.76 6.35 6.01
C ALA A 117 -8.30 4.93 6.14
N ALA A 118 -7.88 4.02 5.26
CA ALA A 118 -8.24 2.60 5.31
C ALA A 118 -7.74 1.94 6.61
N GLU A 119 -6.48 2.17 7.00
CA GLU A 119 -5.90 1.67 8.25
C GLU A 119 -6.68 2.20 9.47
N ALA A 120 -6.95 3.51 9.52
CA ALA A 120 -7.69 4.10 10.62
C ALA A 120 -9.11 3.54 10.73
N ASN A 121 -9.80 3.34 9.60
CA ASN A 121 -11.13 2.74 9.58
C ASN A 121 -11.09 1.28 10.05
N PHE A 122 -10.11 0.49 9.60
CA PHE A 122 -9.92 -0.88 10.07
C PHE A 122 -9.68 -0.92 11.58
N ARG A 123 -8.76 -0.09 12.12
CA ARG A 123 -8.45 -0.07 13.56
C ARG A 123 -9.61 0.40 14.43
N ARG A 124 -10.53 1.22 13.90
CA ARG A 124 -11.80 1.57 14.59
C ARG A 124 -12.75 0.38 14.66
N ALA A 125 -12.83 -0.42 13.60
CA ALA A 125 -13.68 -1.60 13.54
C ALA A 125 -13.08 -2.79 14.31
N VAL A 126 -11.76 -2.91 14.33
CA VAL A 126 -10.99 -3.98 14.99
C VAL A 126 -9.85 -3.35 15.81
N PRO A 127 -10.13 -2.90 17.05
CA PRO A 127 -9.10 -2.33 17.92
C PRO A 127 -8.00 -3.35 18.24
N ARG A 128 -6.77 -2.87 18.47
CA ARG A 128 -5.68 -3.73 18.98
C ARG A 128 -6.12 -4.36 20.30
N ALA A 129 -5.83 -5.65 20.49
CA ALA A 129 -5.94 -6.25 21.81
C ALA A 129 -4.93 -5.55 22.74
N ASN A 130 -5.40 -5.14 23.91
CA ASN A 130 -4.57 -4.53 24.96
C ASN A 130 -3.52 -5.49 25.50
#